data_AF-A0A1G8FRG9-F1
#
_entry.id   AF-A0A1G8FRG9-F1
#
_cell.length_a   1.000
_cell.length_b   1.000
_cell.length_c   1.000
_cell.angle_alpha   90.00
_cell.angle_beta   90.00
_cell.angle_gamma   90.00
#
_symmetry.space_group_name_H-M   'P 1'
#
loop_
_entity.id
_entity.type
_entity.pdbx_description
1 polymer ?
#
loop_
_entity_poly.entity_id
_entity_poly.type
_entity_poly.pdbx_seq_one_letter_code
_entity_poly.pdbx_strand_id
1 'polypeptide(L)'
;MTYSTSHEPRIAPISEDDAGALREDLAKTTAPGARPNNLFLTLAHHPALMKRHNVLGGAFRQRSTLTVEDRETTVLRIAVRTSSVYEFAKHAVIATGAGMDAAVVENIGRAVNGSEIDDPKAALLVEMVDQLYEKDTVADHTFARLLQEFDRAQVLELIALVGFYRMTAGILNSAGVRLEESTPAWAAGLARDVIADAQSRAVTV
;
A
#
# COMPACT_ATOMS: atom_id res chain seq x y z
N MET A 1 2.54 14.74 15.03
CA MET A 1 2.54 13.50 15.84
C MET A 1 3.90 12.86 15.72
N THR A 2 4.63 12.67 16.81
CA THR A 2 5.93 12.00 16.81
C THR A 2 5.71 10.48 16.80
N TYR A 3 6.04 9.83 15.69
CA TYR A 3 6.04 8.37 15.60
C TYR A 3 7.16 7.81 16.49
N SER A 4 6.92 6.64 17.09
CA SER A 4 7.94 5.96 17.89
C SER A 4 9.12 5.61 17.00
N THR A 5 10.31 6.09 17.34
CA THR A 5 11.59 5.71 16.71
C THR A 5 12.11 4.36 17.21
N SER A 6 11.34 3.66 18.06
CA SER A 6 11.69 2.33 18.56
C SER A 6 11.76 1.31 17.42
N HIS A 7 12.89 0.61 17.32
CA HIS A 7 13.11 -0.48 16.35
C HIS A 7 12.23 -1.72 16.59
N GLU A 8 11.51 -1.77 17.72
CA GLU A 8 10.66 -2.89 18.10
C GLU A 8 9.18 -2.66 17.72
N PRO A 9 8.50 -3.70 17.22
CA PRO A 9 7.07 -3.63 16.92
C PRO A 9 6.26 -3.47 18.21
N ARG A 10 5.20 -2.65 18.17
CA ARG A 10 4.27 -2.49 19.30
C ARG A 10 3.37 -3.71 19.48
N ILE A 11 3.04 -4.38 18.37
CA ILE A 11 2.46 -5.73 18.37
C ILE A 11 3.42 -6.60 17.59
N ALA A 12 4.16 -7.46 18.28
CA ALA A 12 5.05 -8.41 17.63
C ALA A 12 4.25 -9.43 16.79
N PRO A 13 4.82 -9.94 15.68
CA PRO A 13 4.31 -11.15 15.04
C PRO A 13 4.05 -12.27 16.07
N ILE A 14 3.01 -13.09 15.86
CA ILE A 14 2.77 -14.26 16.72
C ILE A 14 3.99 -15.20 16.75
N SER A 15 4.08 -16.01 17.82
CA SER A 15 5.14 -17.02 17.96
C SER A 15 5.03 -18.10 16.89
N GLU A 16 6.12 -18.86 16.66
CA GLU A 16 6.10 -20.02 15.75
C GLU A 16 5.10 -21.10 16.22
N ASP A 17 4.93 -21.29 17.53
CA ASP A 17 3.97 -22.23 18.09
C ASP A 17 2.52 -21.81 17.78
N ASP A 18 2.19 -20.53 18.01
CA ASP A 18 0.88 -19.98 17.66
C ASP A 18 0.63 -20.01 16.14
N ALA A 19 1.68 -19.74 15.35
CA ALA A 19 1.60 -19.83 13.90
C ALA A 19 1.36 -21.28 13.45
N GLY A 20 1.88 -22.25 14.20
CA GLY A 20 1.60 -23.67 14.02
C GLY A 20 0.11 -24.00 14.12
N ALA A 21 -0.59 -23.42 15.10
CA ALA A 21 -2.03 -23.60 15.28
C ALA A 21 -2.87 -22.94 14.18
N LEU A 22 -2.34 -21.92 13.49
CA LEU A 22 -3.00 -21.19 12.40
C LEU A 22 -2.44 -21.50 11.01
N ARG A 23 -1.64 -22.57 10.88
CA ARG A 23 -0.85 -22.89 9.67
C ARG A 23 -1.67 -22.88 8.39
N GLU A 24 -2.85 -23.52 8.38
CA GLU A 24 -3.69 -23.60 7.18
C GLU A 24 -4.23 -22.23 6.74
N ASP A 25 -4.54 -21.36 7.70
CA ASP A 25 -5.07 -20.03 7.38
C ASP A 25 -3.97 -19.07 6.96
N LEU A 26 -2.80 -19.15 7.60
CA LEU A 26 -1.61 -18.39 7.22
C LEU A 26 -1.07 -18.82 5.84
N ALA A 27 -1.17 -20.10 5.48
CA ALA A 27 -0.79 -20.57 4.15
C ALA A 27 -1.63 -19.91 3.04
N LYS A 28 -2.87 -19.48 3.32
CA LYS A 28 -3.74 -18.78 2.36
C LYS A 28 -3.36 -17.31 2.15
N THR A 29 -2.42 -16.77 2.93
CA THR A 29 -2.02 -15.35 2.85
C THR A 29 -0.71 -15.14 2.08
N THR A 30 -0.08 -16.20 1.58
CA THR A 30 1.24 -16.17 0.96
C THR A 30 1.33 -17.18 -0.19
N ALA A 31 2.39 -17.09 -0.98
CA ALA A 31 2.67 -18.07 -2.03
C ALA A 31 3.04 -19.43 -1.42
N PRO A 32 2.76 -20.56 -2.11
CA PRO A 32 3.14 -21.89 -1.62
C PRO A 32 4.63 -21.96 -1.26
N GLY A 33 4.93 -22.42 -0.04
CA GLY A 33 6.30 -22.55 0.46
C GLY A 33 6.96 -21.25 0.95
N ALA A 34 6.31 -20.09 0.79
CA ALA A 34 6.81 -18.83 1.32
C ALA A 34 6.36 -18.63 2.78
N ARG A 35 7.16 -17.90 3.56
CA ARG A 35 6.76 -17.44 4.88
C ARG A 35 5.60 -16.43 4.74
N PRO A 36 4.57 -16.46 5.61
CA PRO A 36 3.60 -15.39 5.69
C PRO A 36 4.27 -14.06 6.03
N ASN A 37 3.80 -12.98 5.42
CA ASN A 37 4.31 -11.65 5.70
C ASN A 37 4.05 -11.23 7.15
N ASN A 38 4.92 -10.41 7.71
CA ASN A 38 4.80 -9.88 9.07
C ASN A 38 3.45 -9.21 9.34
N LEU A 39 2.81 -8.58 8.34
CA LEU A 39 1.44 -8.08 8.46
C LEU A 39 0.46 -9.19 8.89
N PHE A 40 0.48 -10.35 8.22
CA PHE A 40 -0.44 -11.44 8.52
C PHE A 40 -0.10 -12.14 9.83
N LEU A 41 1.19 -12.30 10.15
CA LEU A 41 1.61 -12.80 11.46
C LEU A 41 1.22 -11.87 12.60
N THR A 42 1.16 -10.55 12.35
CA THR A 42 0.67 -9.57 13.34
C THR A 42 -0.86 -9.64 13.44
N LEU A 43 -1.58 -9.69 12.32
CA LEU A 43 -3.04 -9.83 12.31
C LEU A 43 -3.51 -11.17 12.90
N ALA A 44 -2.66 -12.19 12.95
CA ALA A 44 -2.98 -13.51 13.47
C ALA A 44 -3.28 -13.53 14.98
N HIS A 45 -2.91 -12.47 15.73
CA HIS A 45 -3.44 -12.23 17.08
C HIS A 45 -4.98 -12.09 17.08
N HIS A 46 -5.59 -11.77 15.94
CA HIS A 46 -7.02 -11.75 15.72
C HIS A 46 -7.39 -12.55 14.45
N PRO A 47 -7.48 -13.89 14.50
CA PRO A 47 -7.61 -14.74 13.32
C PRO A 47 -8.81 -14.42 12.41
N ALA A 48 -9.96 -14.04 13.00
CA ALA A 48 -11.12 -13.65 12.22
C ALA A 48 -10.88 -12.37 11.39
N LEU A 49 -10.19 -11.38 11.94
CA LEU A 49 -9.82 -10.15 11.25
C LEU A 49 -8.80 -10.45 10.14
N MET A 50 -7.76 -11.24 10.45
CA MET A 50 -6.75 -11.68 9.47
C MET A 50 -7.40 -12.31 8.24
N LYS A 51 -8.34 -13.24 8.43
CA LYS A 51 -9.04 -13.92 7.33
C LYS A 51 -9.82 -12.95 6.46
N ARG A 52 -10.59 -12.03 7.07
CA ARG A 52 -11.41 -11.06 6.33
C ARG A 52 -10.55 -10.03 5.61
N HIS A 53 -9.47 -9.57 6.23
CA HIS A 53 -8.47 -8.72 5.60
C HIS A 53 -7.85 -9.40 4.38
N ASN A 54 -7.45 -10.68 4.50
CA ASN A 54 -6.90 -11.43 3.37
C ASN A 54 -7.92 -11.63 2.22
N VAL A 55 -9.19 -11.88 2.54
CA VAL A 55 -10.25 -12.01 1.52
C VAL A 55 -10.43 -10.70 0.75
N LEU A 56 -10.54 -9.58 1.45
CA LEU A 56 -10.70 -8.27 0.81
C LEU A 56 -9.44 -7.88 0.01
N GLY A 57 -8.25 -8.04 0.58
CA GLY A 57 -7.00 -7.82 -0.13
C GLY A 57 -6.79 -8.78 -1.32
N GLY A 58 -7.37 -9.98 -1.27
CA GLY A 58 -7.40 -10.91 -2.38
C GLY A 58 -8.28 -10.45 -3.55
N ALA A 59 -9.39 -9.75 -3.26
CA ALA A 59 -10.26 -9.18 -4.29
C ALA A 59 -9.49 -8.17 -5.16
N PHE A 60 -8.68 -7.30 -4.54
CA PHE A 60 -7.85 -6.31 -5.23
C PHE A 60 -6.61 -6.87 -5.93
N ARG A 61 -6.21 -8.12 -5.69
CA ARG A 61 -5.00 -8.71 -6.29
C ARG A 61 -5.32 -9.77 -7.33
N GLN A 62 -6.15 -10.74 -6.96
CA GLN A 62 -6.42 -11.94 -7.75
C GLN A 62 -7.68 -11.81 -8.60
N ARG A 63 -8.61 -10.94 -8.22
CA ARG A 63 -9.91 -10.75 -8.89
C ARG A 63 -10.10 -9.32 -9.42
N SER A 64 -9.02 -8.55 -9.43
CA SER A 64 -9.03 -7.16 -9.87
C SER A 64 -9.21 -7.07 -11.38
N THR A 65 -9.98 -6.09 -11.81
CA THR A 65 -10.15 -5.74 -13.23
C THR A 65 -9.21 -4.63 -13.70
N LEU A 66 -8.40 -4.10 -12.78
CA LEU A 66 -7.39 -3.08 -13.05
C LEU A 66 -6.09 -3.73 -13.56
N THR A 67 -5.29 -2.97 -14.29
CA THR A 67 -3.93 -3.43 -14.62
C THR A 67 -3.05 -3.45 -13.36
N VAL A 68 -1.93 -4.18 -13.39
CA VAL A 68 -0.97 -4.15 -12.27
C VAL A 68 -0.47 -2.72 -12.05
N GLU A 69 -0.15 -2.01 -13.13
CA GLU A 69 0.35 -0.64 -13.08
C GLU A 69 -0.64 0.33 -12.42
N ASP A 70 -1.93 0.26 -12.77
CA ASP A 70 -2.97 1.12 -12.18
C ASP A 70 -3.12 0.85 -10.66
N ARG A 71 -3.10 -0.42 -10.27
CA ARG A 71 -3.15 -0.81 -8.85
C ARG A 71 -1.94 -0.31 -8.09
N GLU A 72 -0.75 -0.62 -8.58
CA GLU A 72 0.47 -0.30 -7.87
C GLU A 72 0.71 1.21 -7.81
N THR A 73 0.33 1.98 -8.84
CA THR A 73 0.32 3.46 -8.78
C THR A 73 -0.56 3.96 -7.64
N THR A 74 -1.78 3.42 -7.53
CA THR A 74 -2.73 3.79 -6.47
C THR A 74 -2.18 3.43 -5.09
N VAL A 75 -1.62 2.22 -4.93
CA VAL A 75 -1.11 1.72 -3.63
C VAL A 75 0.16 2.45 -3.19
N LEU A 76 1.12 2.64 -4.10
CA LEU A 76 2.34 3.40 -3.82
C LEU A 76 1.99 4.81 -3.37
N ARG A 77 1.04 5.46 -4.03
CA ARG A 77 0.67 6.83 -3.67
C ARG A 77 0.03 6.91 -2.29
N ILE A 78 -0.94 6.06 -1.97
CA ILE A 78 -1.59 6.08 -0.65
C ILE A 78 -0.62 5.69 0.47
N ALA A 79 0.38 4.83 0.18
CA ALA A 79 1.45 4.52 1.12
C ALA A 79 2.28 5.76 1.47
N VAL A 80 2.59 6.63 0.50
CA VAL A 80 3.25 7.91 0.76
C VAL A 80 2.37 8.83 1.60
N ARG A 81 1.09 9.01 1.21
CA ARG A 81 0.17 9.89 1.93
C ARG A 81 -0.03 9.46 3.39
N THR A 82 0.01 8.17 3.66
CA THR A 82 -0.11 7.59 5.01
C THR A 82 1.24 7.39 5.73
N SER A 83 2.36 7.78 5.12
CA SER A 83 3.72 7.55 5.67
C SER A 83 4.04 6.07 5.96
N SER A 84 3.49 5.14 5.17
CA SER A 84 3.63 3.69 5.35
C SER A 84 4.86 3.15 4.63
N VAL A 85 6.00 3.11 5.33
CA VAL A 85 7.27 2.55 4.78
C VAL A 85 7.10 1.09 4.39
N TYR A 86 6.33 0.33 5.17
CA TYR A 86 6.09 -1.08 4.90
C TYR A 86 5.37 -1.31 3.58
N GLU A 87 4.26 -0.59 3.33
CA GLU A 87 3.51 -0.75 2.09
C GLU A 87 4.31 -0.26 0.90
N PHE A 88 4.94 0.92 0.99
CA PHE A 88 5.69 1.46 -0.13
C PHE A 88 6.81 0.51 -0.56
N ALA A 89 7.65 0.05 0.37
CA ALA A 89 8.76 -0.84 0.03
C ALA A 89 8.27 -2.15 -0.60
N LYS A 90 7.20 -2.72 -0.06
CA LYS A 90 6.63 -3.98 -0.56
C LYS A 90 6.02 -3.81 -1.95
N HIS A 91 5.25 -2.75 -2.16
CA HIS A 91 4.59 -2.48 -3.42
C HIS A 91 5.57 -1.99 -4.49
N ALA A 92 6.68 -1.35 -4.11
CA ALA A 92 7.78 -1.07 -5.03
C ALA A 92 8.40 -2.35 -5.61
N VAL A 93 8.60 -3.38 -4.77
CA VAL A 93 9.08 -4.70 -5.24
C VAL A 93 8.06 -5.37 -6.17
N ILE A 94 6.76 -5.29 -5.84
CA ILE A 94 5.69 -5.86 -6.68
C ILE A 94 5.62 -5.14 -8.04
N ALA A 95 5.60 -3.80 -8.02
CA ALA A 95 5.56 -2.96 -9.20
C ALA A 95 6.72 -3.24 -10.16
N THR A 96 7.95 -3.22 -9.63
CA THR A 96 9.16 -3.50 -10.43
C THR A 96 9.21 -4.94 -10.92
N GLY A 97 8.80 -5.91 -10.10
CA GLY A 97 8.67 -7.32 -10.50
C GLY A 97 7.63 -7.56 -11.60
N ALA A 98 6.65 -6.65 -11.74
CA ALA A 98 5.66 -6.65 -12.82
C ALA A 98 6.10 -5.86 -14.06
N GLY A 99 7.30 -5.28 -14.06
CA GLY A 99 7.88 -4.59 -15.21
C GLY A 99 7.79 -3.06 -15.16
N MET A 100 7.29 -2.46 -14.07
CA MET A 100 7.37 -1.00 -13.91
C MET A 100 8.82 -0.56 -13.68
N ASP A 101 9.24 0.52 -14.33
CA ASP A 101 10.56 1.10 -14.10
C ASP A 101 10.66 1.63 -12.65
N ALA A 102 11.80 1.40 -12.01
CA ALA A 102 12.07 1.92 -10.66
C ALA A 102 12.00 3.45 -10.61
N ALA A 103 12.37 4.15 -11.69
CA ALA A 103 12.23 5.59 -11.80
C ALA A 103 10.76 6.03 -11.80
N VAL A 104 9.86 5.26 -12.43
CA VAL A 104 8.41 5.53 -12.40
C VAL A 104 7.87 5.35 -10.99
N VAL A 105 8.27 4.28 -10.28
CA VAL A 105 7.90 4.04 -8.89
C VAL A 105 8.36 5.18 -7.97
N GLU A 106 9.61 5.66 -8.15
CA GLU A 106 10.13 6.80 -7.40
C GLU A 106 9.34 8.09 -7.72
N ASN A 107 9.07 8.37 -9.00
CA ASN A 107 8.32 9.56 -9.43
C ASN A 107 6.91 9.59 -8.84
N ILE A 108 6.18 8.46 -8.87
CA ILE A 108 4.86 8.33 -8.21
C ILE A 108 4.96 8.66 -6.72
N GLY A 109 6.03 8.17 -6.08
CA GLY A 109 6.31 8.44 -4.68
C GLY A 109 6.52 9.93 -4.38
N ARG A 110 7.27 10.63 -5.24
CA ARG A 110 7.66 12.04 -5.03
C ARG A 110 6.68 13.07 -5.56
N ALA A 111 5.73 12.66 -6.40
CA ALA A 111 4.82 13.57 -7.07
C ALA A 111 4.03 14.48 -6.10
N VAL A 112 3.79 15.72 -6.54
CA VAL A 112 2.91 16.69 -5.90
C VAL A 112 1.67 16.82 -6.78
N ASN A 113 0.54 16.26 -6.34
CA ASN A 113 -0.73 16.27 -7.08
C ASN A 113 -0.63 15.74 -8.53
N GLY A 114 0.32 14.84 -8.80
CA GLY A 114 0.52 14.23 -10.12
C GLY A 114 1.19 15.12 -11.18
N SER A 115 1.64 16.33 -10.82
CA SER A 115 2.18 17.30 -11.78
C SER A 115 3.51 16.88 -12.44
N GLU A 116 4.25 15.99 -11.78
CA GLU A 116 5.54 15.47 -12.21
C GLU A 116 5.45 14.07 -12.85
N ILE A 117 4.24 13.59 -13.16
CA ILE A 117 4.00 12.29 -13.77
C ILE A 117 3.65 12.50 -15.25
N ASP A 118 4.51 12.00 -16.13
CA ASP A 118 4.35 12.15 -17.59
C ASP A 118 3.16 11.35 -18.14
N ASP A 119 2.86 10.18 -17.57
CA ASP A 119 1.69 9.40 -17.96
C ASP A 119 0.39 10.05 -17.42
N PRO A 120 -0.51 10.53 -18.29
CA PRO A 120 -1.75 11.18 -17.86
C PRO A 120 -2.65 10.29 -17.00
N LYS A 121 -2.63 8.97 -17.25
CA LYS A 121 -3.46 8.02 -16.49
C LYS A 121 -2.91 7.83 -15.08
N ALA A 122 -1.60 7.60 -14.92
CA ALA A 122 -0.96 7.56 -13.61
C ALA A 122 -1.11 8.89 -12.84
N ALA A 123 -0.97 10.03 -13.52
CA ALA A 123 -1.19 11.36 -12.91
C ALA A 123 -2.62 11.51 -12.36
N LEU A 124 -3.64 11.06 -13.12
CA LEU A 124 -5.04 11.05 -12.70
C LEU A 124 -5.27 10.16 -11.46
N LEU A 125 -4.66 8.98 -11.41
CA LEU A 125 -4.75 8.09 -10.25
C LEU A 125 -4.11 8.72 -9.00
N VAL A 126 -2.96 9.40 -9.16
CA VAL A 126 -2.32 10.14 -8.05
C VAL A 126 -3.19 11.28 -7.55
N GLU A 127 -3.79 12.07 -8.45
CA GLU A 127 -4.73 13.14 -8.09
C GLU A 127 -5.93 12.59 -7.31
N MET A 128 -6.53 11.49 -7.78
CA MET A 128 -7.65 10.82 -7.10
C MET A 128 -7.26 10.35 -5.69
N VAL A 129 -6.09 9.71 -5.54
CA VAL A 129 -5.60 9.22 -4.23
C VAL A 129 -5.40 10.38 -3.26
N ASP A 130 -4.81 11.49 -3.72
CA ASP A 130 -4.57 12.66 -2.90
C ASP A 130 -5.88 13.30 -2.41
N GLN A 131 -6.88 13.42 -3.31
CA GLN A 131 -8.21 13.93 -2.94
C GLN A 131 -8.92 13.03 -1.93
N LEU A 132 -8.89 11.71 -2.13
CA LEU A 132 -9.48 10.75 -1.19
C LEU A 132 -8.78 10.79 0.17
N TYR A 133 -7.46 10.89 0.20
CA TYR A 133 -6.73 11.00 1.46
C TYR A 133 -7.07 12.28 2.23
N GLU A 134 -7.20 13.41 1.53
CA GLU A 134 -7.41 14.72 2.15
C GLU A 134 -8.85 14.99 2.55
N LYS A 135 -9.81 14.53 1.75
CA LYS A 135 -11.23 14.93 1.86
C LYS A 135 -12.20 13.76 1.91
N ASP A 136 -11.72 12.51 1.79
CA ASP A 136 -12.56 11.32 1.66
C ASP A 136 -13.60 11.43 0.53
N THR A 137 -13.31 12.24 -0.49
CA THR A 137 -14.14 12.42 -1.68
C THR A 137 -13.28 12.73 -2.89
N VAL A 138 -13.72 12.26 -4.06
CA VAL A 138 -13.16 12.64 -5.36
C VAL A 138 -13.97 13.82 -5.89
N ALA A 139 -13.30 14.85 -6.41
CA ALA A 139 -13.96 16.00 -7.01
C ALA A 139 -14.62 15.65 -8.35
N ASP A 140 -15.72 16.34 -8.70
CA ASP A 140 -16.52 16.04 -9.89
C ASP A 140 -15.70 16.03 -11.19
N HIS A 141 -14.74 16.97 -11.34
CA HIS A 141 -13.90 17.04 -12.53
C HIS A 141 -12.94 15.85 -12.65
N THR A 142 -12.38 15.39 -11.52
CA THR A 142 -11.51 14.21 -11.46
C THR A 142 -12.33 12.94 -11.69
N PHE A 143 -13.52 12.84 -11.09
CA PHE A 143 -14.43 11.72 -11.27
C PHE A 143 -14.90 11.58 -12.73
N ALA A 144 -15.21 12.69 -13.40
CA ALA A 144 -15.57 12.69 -14.81
C ALA A 144 -14.43 12.17 -15.71
N ARG A 145 -13.17 12.54 -15.41
CA ARG A 145 -11.97 12.03 -16.12
C ARG A 145 -11.75 10.54 -15.84
N LEU A 146 -11.94 10.09 -14.60
CA LEU A 146 -11.86 8.65 -14.26
C LEU A 146 -12.84 7.83 -15.10
N LEU A 147 -14.07 8.32 -15.32
CA LEU A 147 -15.06 7.65 -16.16
C LEU A 147 -14.76 7.67 -17.68
N GLN A 148 -13.75 8.44 -18.12
CA GLN A 148 -13.26 8.39 -19.49
C GLN A 148 -12.22 7.27 -19.68
N GLU A 149 -11.47 6.94 -18.63
CA GLU A 149 -10.41 5.93 -18.64
C GLU A 149 -10.88 4.55 -18.13
N PHE A 150 -11.81 4.54 -17.18
CA PHE A 150 -12.24 3.36 -16.44
C PHE A 150 -13.77 3.21 -16.49
N ASP A 151 -14.24 1.96 -16.46
CA ASP A 151 -15.67 1.71 -16.25
C ASP A 151 -16.07 1.98 -14.78
N ARG A 152 -17.38 2.01 -14.52
CA ARG A 152 -17.90 2.30 -13.17
C ARG A 152 -17.45 1.29 -12.12
N ALA A 153 -17.27 0.02 -12.49
CA ALA A 153 -16.83 -1.01 -11.56
C ALA A 153 -15.36 -0.82 -11.19
N GLN A 154 -14.52 -0.49 -12.17
CA GLN A 154 -13.11 -0.14 -11.98
C GLN A 154 -12.94 1.13 -11.13
N VAL A 155 -13.75 2.17 -11.35
CA VAL A 155 -13.72 3.38 -10.52
C VAL A 155 -14.08 3.08 -9.06
N LEU A 156 -15.11 2.26 -8.83
CA LEU A 156 -15.45 1.80 -7.47
C LEU A 156 -14.34 0.95 -6.85
N GLU A 157 -13.70 0.09 -7.64
CA GLU A 157 -12.57 -0.73 -7.22
C GLU A 157 -11.38 0.15 -6.80
N LEU A 158 -11.04 1.18 -7.56
CA LEU A 158 -9.98 2.16 -7.26
C LEU A 158 -10.24 2.91 -5.95
N ILE A 159 -11.46 3.41 -5.74
CA ILE A 159 -11.83 4.10 -4.50
C ILE A 159 -11.72 3.15 -3.30
N ALA A 160 -12.22 1.93 -3.45
CA ALA A 160 -12.14 0.90 -2.40
C ALA A 160 -10.69 0.46 -2.12
N LEU A 161 -9.85 0.41 -3.15
CA LEU A 161 -8.42 0.10 -3.06
C LEU A 161 -7.69 1.13 -2.19
N VAL A 162 -7.94 2.43 -2.44
CA VAL A 162 -7.38 3.52 -1.61
C VAL A 162 -7.81 3.35 -0.15
N GLY A 163 -9.09 3.13 0.11
CA GLY A 163 -9.60 2.92 1.48
C GLY A 163 -8.98 1.70 2.18
N PHE A 164 -8.84 0.58 1.46
CA PHE A 164 -8.25 -0.65 1.98
C PHE A 164 -6.78 -0.47 2.37
N TYR A 165 -5.99 0.20 1.53
CA TYR A 165 -4.58 0.47 1.83
C TYR A 165 -4.42 1.59 2.85
N ARG A 166 -5.32 2.58 2.92
CA ARG A 166 -5.34 3.54 4.04
C ARG A 166 -5.58 2.85 5.39
N MET A 167 -6.53 1.92 5.45
CA MET A 167 -6.77 1.10 6.65
C MET A 167 -5.55 0.23 6.98
N THR A 168 -4.94 -0.41 5.97
CA THR A 168 -3.78 -1.29 6.14
C THR A 168 -2.56 -0.51 6.63
N ALA A 169 -2.28 0.66 6.06
CA ALA A 169 -1.28 1.62 6.57
C ALA A 169 -1.50 1.94 8.05
N GLY A 170 -2.75 2.21 8.44
CA GLY A 170 -3.12 2.50 9.83
C GLY A 170 -2.74 1.34 10.77
N ILE A 171 -3.00 0.10 10.37
CA ILE A 171 -2.60 -1.10 11.12
C ILE A 171 -1.08 -1.19 11.20
N LEU A 172 -0.39 -1.12 10.06
CA LEU A 172 1.06 -1.27 9.96
C LEU A 172 1.81 -0.25 10.82
N ASN A 173 1.47 1.03 10.64
CA ASN A 173 2.11 2.14 11.34
C ASN A 173 1.79 2.12 12.84
N SER A 174 0.54 1.80 13.21
CA SER A 174 0.13 1.81 14.63
C SER A 174 0.68 0.62 15.41
N ALA A 175 0.71 -0.57 14.79
CA ALA A 175 1.27 -1.79 15.38
C ALA A 175 2.80 -1.84 15.27
N GLY A 176 3.42 -0.97 14.48
CA GLY A 176 4.87 -0.95 14.28
C GLY A 176 5.37 -2.17 13.51
N VAL A 177 4.61 -2.65 12.53
CA VAL A 177 4.96 -3.84 11.74
C VAL A 177 6.26 -3.59 10.98
N ARG A 178 7.23 -4.50 11.15
CA ARG A 178 8.54 -4.41 10.49
C ARG A 178 8.50 -5.00 9.09
N LEU A 179 9.29 -4.41 8.20
CA LEU A 179 9.60 -5.00 6.89
C LEU A 179 10.08 -6.45 7.04
N GLU A 180 9.82 -7.25 6.01
CA GLU A 180 10.36 -8.61 5.95
C GLU A 180 11.90 -8.54 5.89
N GLU A 181 12.58 -9.50 6.50
CA GLU A 181 14.04 -9.62 6.37
C GLU A 181 14.49 -9.79 4.91
N SER A 182 13.62 -10.40 4.09
CA SER A 182 13.83 -10.56 2.65
C SER A 182 13.53 -9.31 1.82
N THR A 183 13.11 -8.20 2.44
CA THR A 183 12.85 -6.95 1.70
C THR A 183 14.17 -6.43 1.11
N PRO A 184 14.26 -6.23 -0.22
CA PRO A 184 15.48 -5.70 -0.83
C PRO A 184 15.87 -4.34 -0.24
N ALA A 185 17.18 -4.16 -0.01
CA ALA A 185 17.70 -2.93 0.61
C ALA A 185 17.35 -1.67 -0.21
N TRP A 186 17.34 -1.76 -1.55
CA TRP A 186 16.96 -0.65 -2.42
C TRP A 186 15.51 -0.20 -2.17
N ALA A 187 14.57 -1.14 -2.00
CA ALA A 187 13.16 -0.83 -1.80
C ALA A 187 12.93 -0.24 -0.41
N ALA A 188 13.60 -0.78 0.60
CA ALA A 188 13.57 -0.26 1.96
C ALA A 188 14.21 1.14 2.08
N GLY A 189 15.26 1.43 1.31
CA GLY A 189 15.88 2.75 1.23
C GLY A 189 14.96 3.76 0.55
N LEU A 190 14.52 3.45 -0.67
CA LEU A 190 13.62 4.30 -1.45
C LEU A 190 12.35 4.66 -0.68
N ALA A 191 11.72 3.69 0.00
CA ALA A 191 10.53 3.93 0.80
C ALA A 191 10.76 4.97 1.90
N ARG A 192 11.89 4.89 2.63
CA ARG A 192 12.21 5.86 3.68
C ARG A 192 12.48 7.24 3.09
N ASP A 193 13.21 7.30 1.98
CA ASP A 193 13.60 8.56 1.35
C ASP A 193 12.39 9.31 0.79
N VAL A 194 11.50 8.61 0.08
CA VAL A 194 10.26 9.19 -0.45
C VAL A 194 9.34 9.66 0.68
N ILE A 195 9.17 8.87 1.73
CA ILE A 195 8.30 9.24 2.85
C ILE A 195 8.88 10.43 3.65
N ALA A 196 10.20 10.45 3.86
CA ALA A 196 10.86 11.57 4.51
C ALA A 196 10.74 12.86 3.69
N ASP A 197 10.93 12.79 2.37
CA ASP A 197 10.73 13.92 1.45
C ASP A 197 9.29 14.45 1.53
N ALA A 198 8.29 13.57 1.41
CA ALA A 198 6.87 13.94 1.51
C ALA A 198 6.51 14.60 2.85
N GLN A 199 7.07 14.11 3.96
CA GLN A 199 6.87 14.70 5.29
C GLN A 199 7.53 16.08 5.41
N SER A 200 8.73 16.27 4.83
CA SER A 200 9.43 17.56 4.87
C SER A 200 8.67 18.66 4.12
N ARG A 201 8.05 18.32 2.99
CA ARG A 201 7.25 19.25 2.19
C ARG A 201 5.96 19.66 2.89
N ALA A 202 5.34 18.75 3.65
CA ALA A 202 4.12 19.03 4.41
C ALA A 202 4.32 20.02 5.58
N VAL A 203 5.57 20.25 6.03
CA VAL A 203 5.90 21.20 7.11
C VAL A 203 6.21 22.61 6.58
N THR A 204 6.44 22.76 5.28
CA THR A 204 6.90 24.02 4.66
C THR A 204 5.76 24.84 4.04
N VAL A 205 4.51 24.37 4.14
CA VAL A 205 3.28 25.03 3.64
C VAL A 205 2.40 25.38 4.83
#